data_AF-A0A9R0R478-F1
#
_entry.id   AF-A0A9R0R478-F1
#
_cell.length_a   1.000
_cell.length_b   1.000
_cell.length_c   1.000
_cell.angle_alpha   90.00
_cell.angle_beta   90.00
_cell.angle_gamma   90.00
#
_symmetry.space_group_name_H-M   'P 1'
#
loop_
_entity.id
_entity.type
_entity.pdbx_description
1 polymer ?
#
loop_
_entity_poly.entity_id
_entity_poly.type
_entity_poly.pdbx_seq_one_letter_code
_entity_poly.pdbx_strand_id
1 'polypeptide(L)'
;MSSAATKLATAADATSTEAQTLVLDMRKALSSMKSLAVEYERAGKPDKVKQLEDAVQELVASYEDCAYLAEAVKKVPGAYQPSDQATDFRKLIDVEVEKVKGTSRSSGHKDQLIRQFKEAVWVCASETLVSDC
;
A
#
# COMPACT_ATOMS: atom_id res chain seq x y z
N MET A 1 -1.90 18.34 -29.25
CA MET A 1 -0.97 17.86 -28.20
C MET A 1 0.30 17.35 -28.86
N SER A 2 1.48 17.66 -28.32
CA SER A 2 2.74 17.13 -28.84
C SER A 2 2.79 15.61 -28.68
N SER A 3 3.39 14.90 -29.65
CA SER A 3 3.61 13.45 -29.59
C SER A 3 4.26 13.00 -28.28
N ALA A 4 5.15 13.83 -27.70
CA ALA A 4 5.80 13.55 -26.43
C ALA A 4 4.82 13.58 -25.24
N ALA A 5 3.89 14.54 -25.20
CA ALA A 5 2.89 14.64 -24.14
C ALA A 5 1.90 13.46 -24.18
N THR A 6 1.50 13.03 -25.37
CA THR A 6 0.64 11.85 -25.54
C THR A 6 1.35 10.57 -25.11
N LYS A 7 2.62 10.38 -25.51
CA LYS A 7 3.43 9.22 -25.07
C LYS A 7 3.61 9.20 -23.55
N LEU A 8 3.87 10.35 -22.95
CA LEU A 8 3.99 10.50 -21.50
C LEU A 8 2.68 10.14 -20.79
N ALA A 9 1.54 10.62 -21.29
CA ALA A 9 0.23 10.28 -20.74
C ALA A 9 -0.04 8.76 -20.78
N THR A 10 0.20 8.12 -21.91
CA THR A 10 0.03 6.66 -22.05
C THR A 10 0.95 5.88 -21.11
N ALA A 11 2.23 6.28 -20.99
CA ALA A 11 3.17 5.64 -20.09
C ALA A 11 2.76 5.82 -18.62
N ALA A 12 2.35 7.03 -18.24
CA ALA A 12 1.89 7.34 -16.89
C ALA A 12 0.62 6.55 -16.53
N ASP A 13 -0.35 6.43 -17.43
CA ASP A 13 -1.55 5.64 -17.21
C ASP A 13 -1.24 4.14 -17.06
N ALA A 14 -0.37 3.59 -17.90
CA ALA A 14 0.05 2.19 -17.80
C ALA A 14 0.75 1.90 -16.47
N THR A 15 1.75 2.71 -16.10
CA THR A 15 2.48 2.56 -14.84
C THR A 15 1.57 2.79 -13.62
N SER A 16 0.66 3.77 -13.69
CA SER A 16 -0.32 3.99 -12.61
C SER A 16 -1.22 2.76 -12.43
N THR A 17 -1.70 2.16 -13.52
CA THR A 17 -2.55 0.96 -13.50
C THR A 17 -1.82 -0.25 -12.93
N GLU A 18 -0.57 -0.46 -13.31
CA GLU A 18 0.29 -1.52 -12.76
C GLU A 18 0.52 -1.32 -11.26
N ALA A 19 0.84 -0.10 -10.83
CA ALA A 19 1.05 0.22 -9.42
C ALA A 19 -0.25 0.06 -8.59
N GLN A 20 -1.41 0.45 -9.14
CA GLN A 20 -2.71 0.20 -8.50
C GLN A 20 -3.01 -1.30 -8.38
N THR A 21 -2.63 -2.10 -9.37
CA THR A 21 -2.76 -3.57 -9.31
C THR A 21 -1.90 -4.15 -8.18
N LEU A 22 -0.65 -3.69 -8.06
CA LEU A 22 0.22 -4.09 -6.95
C LEU A 22 -0.40 -3.73 -5.58
N VAL A 23 -0.93 -2.52 -5.42
CA VAL A 23 -1.62 -2.07 -4.20
C VAL A 23 -2.80 -2.99 -3.84
N LEU A 24 -3.55 -3.47 -4.84
CA LEU A 24 -4.63 -4.45 -4.62
C LEU A 24 -4.09 -5.82 -4.19
N ASP A 25 -3.00 -6.28 -4.79
CA ASP A 25 -2.39 -7.56 -4.44
C ASP A 25 -1.77 -7.53 -3.03
N MET A 26 -1.18 -6.40 -2.62
CA MET A 26 -0.72 -6.17 -1.24
C MET A 26 -1.90 -6.25 -0.25
N ARG A 27 -3.05 -5.66 -0.58
CA ARG A 27 -4.27 -5.78 0.24
C ARG A 27 -4.76 -7.22 0.37
N LYS A 28 -4.72 -7.99 -0.72
CA LYS A 28 -5.06 -9.42 -0.68
C LYS A 28 -4.08 -10.19 0.21
N ALA A 29 -2.78 -9.93 0.07
CA ALA A 29 -1.75 -10.55 0.91
C ALA A 29 -1.97 -10.24 2.40
N LEU A 30 -2.30 -8.99 2.77
CA LEU A 30 -2.65 -8.62 4.15
C LEU A 30 -3.85 -9.43 4.68
N SER A 31 -4.89 -9.61 3.85
CA SER A 31 -6.05 -10.42 4.21
C SER A 31 -5.67 -11.89 4.43
N SER A 32 -4.85 -12.46 3.55
CA SER A 32 -4.36 -13.84 3.68
C SER A 32 -3.48 -14.02 4.92
N MET A 33 -2.57 -13.09 5.20
CA MET A 33 -1.71 -13.11 6.39
C MET A 33 -2.54 -13.04 7.68
N LYS A 34 -3.58 -12.21 7.71
CA LYS A 34 -4.51 -12.12 8.84
C LYS A 34 -5.20 -13.46 9.10
N SER A 35 -5.75 -14.10 8.07
CA SER A 35 -6.40 -15.42 8.22
C SER A 35 -5.40 -16.48 8.71
N LEU A 36 -4.18 -16.48 8.18
CA LEU A 36 -3.15 -17.42 8.59
C LEU A 36 -2.67 -17.19 10.04
N ALA A 37 -2.61 -15.95 10.49
CA ALA A 37 -2.26 -15.62 11.87
C ALA A 37 -3.30 -16.16 12.86
N VAL A 38 -4.58 -16.07 12.52
CA VAL A 38 -5.67 -16.68 13.31
C VAL A 38 -5.50 -18.21 13.38
N GLU A 39 -5.14 -18.88 12.28
CA GLU A 39 -4.88 -20.32 12.28
C GLU A 39 -3.66 -20.70 13.14
N TYR A 40 -2.59 -19.90 13.11
CA TYR A 40 -1.42 -20.13 13.96
C TYR A 40 -1.72 -19.91 15.44
N GLU A 41 -2.55 -18.92 15.77
CA GLU A 41 -3.00 -18.69 17.15
C GLU A 41 -3.79 -19.91 17.67
N ARG A 42 -4.76 -20.41 16.88
CA ARG A 42 -5.52 -21.64 17.23
C ARG A 42 -4.64 -22.86 17.40
N ALA A 43 -3.54 -22.93 16.65
CA ALA A 43 -2.58 -24.02 16.73
C ALA A 43 -1.55 -23.84 17.87
N GLY A 44 -1.66 -22.79 18.68
CA GLY A 44 -0.73 -22.50 19.78
C GLY A 44 0.69 -22.18 19.29
N LYS A 45 0.83 -21.47 18.15
CA LYS A 45 2.11 -21.14 17.50
C LYS A 45 2.43 -19.63 17.58
N PRO A 46 2.69 -19.07 18.78
CA PRO A 46 2.87 -17.63 18.96
C PRO A 46 4.08 -17.07 18.20
N ASP A 47 5.15 -17.87 18.04
CA ASP A 47 6.33 -17.45 17.25
C ASP A 47 5.98 -17.22 15.77
N LYS A 48 5.02 -17.97 15.24
CA LYS A 48 4.56 -17.84 13.85
C LYS A 48 3.60 -16.67 13.68
N VAL A 49 2.76 -16.41 14.68
CA VAL A 49 1.93 -15.19 14.74
C VAL A 49 2.82 -13.96 14.74
N LYS A 50 3.87 -13.93 15.57
CA LYS A 50 4.83 -12.82 15.61
C LYS A 50 5.56 -12.61 14.28
N GLN A 51 6.01 -13.69 13.63
CA GLN A 51 6.61 -13.60 12.28
C GLN A 51 5.66 -12.96 11.25
N LEU A 52 4.36 -13.28 11.32
CA LEU A 52 3.36 -12.66 10.46
C LEU A 52 3.10 -11.20 10.84
N GLU A 53 3.10 -10.85 12.13
CA GLU A 53 2.97 -9.47 12.58
C GLU A 53 4.09 -8.57 12.02
N ASP A 54 5.34 -9.05 12.09
CA ASP A 54 6.50 -8.33 11.57
C ASP A 54 6.38 -8.14 10.04
N ALA A 55 6.03 -9.21 9.32
CA ALA A 55 5.81 -9.16 7.87
C ALA A 55 4.66 -8.22 7.47
N VAL A 56 3.58 -8.18 8.26
CA VAL A 56 2.45 -7.27 8.04
C VAL A 56 2.88 -5.82 8.25
N GLN A 57 3.70 -5.52 9.26
CA GLN A 57 4.20 -4.16 9.46
C GLN A 57 5.00 -3.66 8.25
N GLU A 58 5.89 -4.50 7.70
CA GLU A 58 6.66 -4.19 6.50
C GLU A 58 5.78 -4.01 5.26
N LEU A 59 4.80 -4.90 5.08
CA LEU A 59 3.87 -4.85 3.94
C LEU A 59 2.99 -3.61 3.97
N VAL A 60 2.45 -3.23 5.15
CA VAL A 60 1.62 -2.03 5.28
C VAL A 60 2.46 -0.75 5.14
N ALA A 61 3.71 -0.73 5.61
CA ALA A 61 4.60 0.40 5.38
C ALA A 61 4.83 0.66 3.88
N SER A 62 5.05 -0.42 3.12
CA SER A 62 5.25 -0.33 1.65
C SER A 62 3.96 0.02 0.90
N TYR A 63 2.80 -0.38 1.43
CA TYR A 63 1.50 -0.21 0.79
C TYR A 63 1.14 1.26 0.54
N GLU A 64 1.35 2.12 1.54
CA GLU A 64 1.00 3.55 1.42
C GLU A 64 1.88 4.25 0.38
N ASP A 65 3.18 3.95 0.37
CA ASP A 65 4.12 4.51 -0.61
C ASP A 65 3.75 4.11 -2.04
N CYS A 66 3.41 2.83 -2.27
CA CYS A 66 2.95 2.37 -3.57
C CYS A 66 1.64 3.06 -4.00
N ALA A 67 0.70 3.27 -3.08
CA ALA A 67 -0.56 3.96 -3.36
C ALA A 67 -0.34 5.43 -3.75
N TYR A 68 0.53 6.14 -3.01
CA TYR A 68 0.87 7.53 -3.35
C TYR A 68 1.59 7.64 -4.68
N LEU A 69 2.54 6.75 -4.96
CA LEU A 69 3.25 6.72 -6.24
C LEU A 69 2.30 6.44 -7.41
N ALA A 70 1.38 5.49 -7.26
CA ALA A 70 0.40 5.18 -8.29
C ALA A 70 -0.47 6.39 -8.66
N GLU A 71 -0.89 7.17 -7.66
CA GLU A 71 -1.67 8.39 -7.89
C GLU A 71 -0.80 9.52 -8.47
N ALA A 72 0.41 9.72 -7.93
CA ALA A 72 1.31 10.79 -8.34
C ALA A 72 1.76 10.65 -9.79
N VAL A 73 2.14 9.43 -10.21
CA VAL A 73 2.55 9.16 -11.60
C VAL A 73 1.45 9.52 -12.59
N LYS A 74 0.17 9.27 -12.24
CA LYS A 74 -0.98 9.65 -13.07
C LYS A 74 -1.13 11.16 -13.26
N LYS A 75 -0.63 11.97 -12.31
CA LYS A 75 -0.70 13.45 -12.36
C LYS A 75 0.46 14.08 -13.15
N VAL A 76 1.56 13.36 -13.32
CA VAL A 76 2.77 13.83 -14.04
C VAL A 76 2.47 14.41 -15.43
N PRO A 77 1.63 13.79 -16.30
CA PRO A 77 1.35 14.35 -17.61
C PRO A 77 0.70 15.75 -17.57
N GLY A 78 -0.11 16.02 -16.54
CA GLY A 78 -0.74 17.33 -16.33
C GLY A 78 0.23 18.39 -15.79
N ALA A 79 1.26 17.97 -15.06
CA ALA A 79 2.31 18.84 -14.55
C ALA A 79 3.46 19.07 -15.55
N TYR A 80 3.58 18.21 -16.57
CA TYR A 80 4.62 18.29 -17.59
C TYR A 80 4.43 19.49 -18.52
N GLN A 81 5.45 20.36 -18.58
CA GLN A 81 5.52 21.47 -19.51
C GLN A 81 6.64 21.20 -20.53
N PRO A 82 6.30 20.96 -21.81
CA PRO A 82 7.31 20.79 -22.86
C PRO A 82 8.20 22.02 -22.98
N SER A 83 9.51 21.81 -23.07
CA SER A 83 10.50 22.86 -23.33
C SER A 83 11.69 22.30 -24.09
N ASP A 84 12.58 23.18 -24.56
CA ASP A 84 13.84 22.80 -25.20
C ASP A 84 14.88 22.25 -24.21
N GLN A 85 14.62 22.34 -22.91
CA GLN A 85 15.48 21.81 -21.86
C GLN A 85 15.06 20.40 -21.44
N ALA A 86 16.04 19.58 -21.06
CA ALA A 86 15.79 18.26 -20.50
C ALA A 86 14.95 18.36 -19.21
N THR A 87 13.88 17.57 -19.14
CA THR A 87 13.01 17.52 -17.96
C THR A 87 13.56 16.54 -16.92
N ASP A 88 13.65 16.99 -15.68
CA ASP A 88 13.94 16.14 -14.52
C ASP A 88 12.65 15.46 -14.04
N PHE A 89 12.32 14.30 -14.65
CA PHE A 89 11.11 13.55 -14.31
C PHE A 89 11.11 13.05 -12.87
N ARG A 90 12.30 12.84 -12.27
CA ARG A 90 12.38 12.42 -10.87
C ARG A 90 11.83 13.50 -9.96
N LYS A 91 12.30 14.75 -10.11
CA LYS A 91 11.77 15.89 -9.36
C LYS A 91 10.28 16.11 -9.61
N LEU A 92 9.82 15.94 -10.85
CA LEU A 92 8.41 16.10 -11.19
C LEU A 92 7.53 15.08 -10.46
N ILE A 93 7.94 13.81 -10.42
CA ILE A 93 7.24 12.76 -9.67
C ILE A 93 7.28 13.06 -8.17
N ASP A 94 8.45 13.42 -7.62
CA ASP A 94 8.59 13.70 -6.19
C ASP A 94 7.67 14.87 -5.76
N VAL A 95 7.54 15.92 -6.59
CA VAL A 95 6.59 17.03 -6.37
C VAL A 95 5.14 16.54 -6.37
N GLU A 96 4.75 15.70 -7.32
CA GLU A 96 3.38 15.16 -7.37
C GLU A 96 3.10 14.21 -6.19
N VAL A 97 4.10 13.45 -5.72
CA VAL A 97 3.98 12.61 -4.51
C VAL A 97 3.72 13.46 -3.28
N GLU A 98 4.46 14.54 -3.08
CA GLU A 98 4.25 15.43 -1.93
C GLU A 98 2.89 16.13 -1.99
N LYS A 99 2.40 16.50 -3.19
CA LYS A 99 1.04 17.00 -3.37
C LYS A 99 -0.01 15.95 -2.98
N VAL A 100 0.13 14.71 -3.47
CA VAL A 100 -0.77 13.61 -3.15
C VAL A 100 -0.81 13.36 -1.63
N LYS A 101 0.36 13.24 -0.99
CA LYS A 101 0.47 13.09 0.47
C LYS A 101 -0.20 14.25 1.22
N GLY A 102 0.04 15.49 0.81
CA GLY A 102 -0.53 16.69 1.43
C GLY A 102 -2.06 16.80 1.27
N THR A 103 -2.62 16.26 0.20
CA THR A 103 -4.08 16.19 -0.01
C THR A 103 -4.72 14.96 0.65
N SER A 104 -3.94 13.95 0.97
CA SER A 104 -4.45 12.70 1.50
C SER A 104 -4.82 12.84 2.98
N ARG A 105 -6.07 12.50 3.31
CA ARG A 105 -6.51 12.26 4.70
C ARG A 105 -6.05 10.90 5.24
N SER A 106 -5.20 10.16 4.53
CA SER A 106 -4.87 8.76 4.85
C SER A 106 -3.92 8.56 6.03
N SER A 107 -3.66 9.58 6.85
CA SER A 107 -2.74 9.52 8.01
C SER A 107 -3.20 8.62 9.17
N GLY A 108 -3.92 7.54 8.89
CA GLY A 108 -4.28 6.49 9.84
C GLY A 108 -4.69 5.18 9.16
N HIS A 109 -4.54 5.02 7.83
CA HIS A 109 -4.96 3.80 7.15
C HIS A 109 -4.03 2.63 7.49
N LYS A 110 -2.71 2.85 7.49
CA LYS A 110 -1.75 1.85 8.00
C LYS A 110 -2.08 1.40 9.42
N ASP A 111 -2.26 2.36 10.33
CA ASP A 111 -2.50 2.05 11.75
C ASP A 111 -3.82 1.30 11.93
N GLN A 112 -4.83 1.61 11.12
CA GLN A 112 -6.07 0.87 11.05
C GLN A 112 -5.86 -0.57 10.56
N LEU A 113 -5.07 -0.80 9.52
CA LEU A 113 -4.79 -2.14 9.00
C LEU A 113 -4.02 -2.99 10.02
N ILE A 114 -2.99 -2.44 10.64
CA ILE A 114 -2.23 -3.12 11.71
C ILE A 114 -3.14 -3.44 12.89
N ARG A 115 -4.01 -2.51 13.30
CA ARG A 115 -4.96 -2.74 14.37
C ARG A 115 -5.96 -3.86 14.03
N GLN A 116 -6.54 -3.85 12.83
CA GLN A 116 -7.47 -4.89 12.39
C GLN A 116 -6.85 -6.29 12.28
N PHE A 117 -5.53 -6.35 12.04
CA PHE A 117 -4.77 -7.59 12.12
C PHE A 117 -4.70 -8.08 13.58
N LYS A 118 -4.22 -7.22 14.50
CA LYS A 118 -4.06 -7.56 15.92
C LYS A 118 -5.38 -7.96 16.59
N GLU A 119 -6.45 -7.21 16.31
CA GLU A 119 -7.79 -7.51 16.83
C GLU A 119 -8.27 -8.91 16.40
N ALA A 120 -7.97 -9.34 15.18
CA ALA A 120 -8.38 -10.66 14.70
C ALA A 120 -7.67 -11.82 15.41
N VAL A 121 -6.37 -11.65 15.68
CA VAL A 121 -5.57 -12.59 16.47
C VAL A 121 -6.10 -12.64 17.90
N TRP A 122 -6.35 -11.47 18.52
CA TRP A 122 -6.83 -11.38 19.89
C TRP A 122 -8.21 -12.03 20.11
N VAL A 123 -9.18 -11.76 19.23
CA VAL A 123 -10.52 -12.37 19.33
C VAL A 123 -10.40 -13.90 19.34
N CYS A 124 -9.53 -14.45 18.50
CA CYS A 124 -9.28 -15.88 18.47
C CYS A 124 -8.72 -16.41 19.80
N ALA A 125 -7.72 -15.72 20.38
CA ALA A 125 -7.15 -16.11 21.67
C ALA A 125 -8.19 -16.12 22.80
N SER A 126 -9.12 -15.16 22.79
CA SER A 126 -10.21 -15.09 23.77
C SER A 126 -11.25 -16.21 23.61
N GLU A 127 -11.54 -16.65 22.38
CA GLU A 127 -12.44 -17.78 22.13
C GLU A 127 -11.83 -19.12 22.60
N THR A 128 -10.52 -19.32 22.42
CA THR A 128 -9.83 -20.51 22.91
C THR A 128 -9.89 -20.61 24.45
N LEU A 129 -9.69 -19.49 25.15
CA LEU A 129 -9.79 -19.43 26.62
C LEU A 129 -11.20 -19.74 27.17
N VAL A 130 -12.25 -19.45 26.39
CA VAL A 130 -13.65 -19.76 26.78
C VAL A 130 -14.01 -21.22 26.48
N SER A 131 -13.39 -21.84 25.47
CA SER A 131 -13.63 -23.24 25.11
C SER A 131 -12.96 -24.27 26.02
N ASP A 132 -11.96 -23.84 26.81
CA ASP A 132 -11.20 -24.71 27.72
C ASP A 132 -11.76 -24.74 29.18
N CYS A 133 -12.95 -24.16 29.41
CA CYS A 133 -13.71 -24.23 30.68
C CYS A 133 -14.94 -25.14 30.55
#